data_AF-A0A952VXS8-F1
#
_entry.id   AF-A0A952VXS8-F1
#
_cell.length_a   1.000
_cell.length_b   1.000
_cell.length_c   1.000
_cell.angle_alpha   90.00
_cell.angle_beta   90.00
_cell.angle_gamma   90.00
#
_symmetry.space_group_name_H-M   'P 1'
#
loop_
_entity.id
_entity.type
_entity.pdbx_description
1 polymer ?
#
loop_
_entity_poly.entity_id
_entity_poly.type
_entity_poly.pdbx_seq_one_letter_code
_entity_poly.pdbx_strand_id
1 'polypeptide(L)'
;MEVTFTIIGLMIPAIVGWFTIVPVIDKTRRDFVEIQPNVVVGGSYIISGGSQHTAIIKFHNLGRTTAYKAKVAMDGHIGEQTLAVIHPLRPGYNEYEVSIELDKTCPLRTTFMTEAFLRISYHDMWDHRYEVTYPIGQTRRNDSFYDIQIHTEKPTLKRPNISFFKIRKYLAATPSVRRT
;
A
#
# COMPACT_ATOMS: atom_id res chain seq x y z
N MET A 1 -10.00 31.74 45.68
CA MET A 1 -8.83 30.85 45.87
C MET A 1 -9.18 29.39 45.66
N GLU A 2 -10.37 28.91 46.05
CA GLU A 2 -10.75 27.49 45.93
C GLU A 2 -10.85 26.97 44.48
N VAL A 3 -11.39 27.76 43.55
CA VAL A 3 -11.57 27.37 42.14
C VAL A 3 -10.24 26.97 41.48
N THR A 4 -9.16 27.68 41.81
CA THR A 4 -7.81 27.44 41.26
C THR A 4 -7.25 26.09 41.70
N PHE A 5 -7.49 25.67 42.95
CA PHE A 5 -7.03 24.36 43.45
C PHE A 5 -7.82 23.21 42.85
N THR A 6 -9.13 23.36 42.61
CA THR A 6 -9.93 22.36 41.87
C THR A 6 -9.50 22.23 40.41
N ILE A 7 -9.21 23.33 39.72
CA ILE A 7 -8.73 23.28 38.32
C ILE A 7 -7.36 22.60 38.25
N ILE A 8 -6.42 22.96 39.14
CA ILE A 8 -5.10 22.31 39.22
C ILE A 8 -5.26 20.82 39.56
N GLY A 9 -6.14 20.49 40.50
CA GLY A 9 -6.47 19.12 40.90
C GLY A 9 -7.11 18.26 39.80
N LEU A 10 -7.79 18.87 38.83
CA LEU A 10 -8.32 18.18 37.64
C LEU A 10 -7.31 18.10 36.49
N MET A 11 -6.47 19.13 36.33
CA MET A 11 -5.46 19.19 35.27
C MET A 11 -4.35 18.16 35.46
N ILE A 12 -3.87 17.94 36.69
CA ILE A 12 -2.80 16.96 36.98
C ILE A 12 -3.19 15.52 36.57
N PRO A 13 -4.33 14.95 37.02
CA PRO A 13 -4.73 13.61 36.62
C PRO A 13 -5.13 13.54 35.14
N ALA A 14 -5.65 14.61 34.54
CA ALA A 14 -5.89 14.64 33.10
C ALA A 14 -4.57 14.57 32.29
N ILE A 15 -3.54 15.31 32.72
CA ILE A 15 -2.21 15.28 32.10
C ILE A 15 -1.54 13.91 32.30
N VAL A 16 -1.55 13.37 33.52
CA VAL A 16 -1.00 12.04 33.83
C VAL A 16 -1.76 10.94 33.07
N GLY A 17 -3.09 11.06 32.97
CA GLY A 17 -3.92 10.19 32.15
C GLY A 17 -3.54 10.27 30.67
N TRP A 18 -3.29 11.46 30.15
CA TRP A 18 -2.86 11.64 28.75
C TRP A 18 -1.51 10.96 28.47
N PHE A 19 -0.53 11.15 29.35
CA PHE A 19 0.80 10.53 29.22
C PHE A 19 0.79 9.00 29.34
N THR A 20 -0.23 8.41 29.95
CA THR A 20 -0.38 6.95 30.03
C THR A 20 -1.19 6.38 28.86
N ILE A 21 -2.22 7.11 28.40
CA ILE A 21 -3.12 6.64 27.33
C ILE A 21 -2.45 6.73 25.94
N VAL A 22 -1.74 7.82 25.64
CA VAL A 22 -1.13 8.03 24.32
C VAL A 22 -0.15 6.90 23.95
N PRO A 23 0.81 6.51 24.83
CA PRO A 23 1.72 5.41 24.51
C PRO A 23 1.02 4.07 24.27
N VAL A 24 -0.10 3.81 24.97
CA VAL A 24 -0.90 2.61 24.77
C VAL A 24 -1.59 2.62 23.41
N ILE A 25 -2.14 3.76 23.00
CA ILE A 25 -2.75 3.93 21.67
C ILE A 25 -1.70 3.73 20.59
N ASP A 26 -0.54 4.37 20.72
CA ASP A 26 0.53 4.28 19.73
C ASP A 26 1.11 2.88 19.64
N LYS A 27 1.32 2.21 20.78
CA LYS A 27 1.76 0.82 20.80
C LYS A 27 0.74 -0.09 20.10
N THR A 28 -0.54 0.03 20.46
CA THR A 28 -1.61 -0.76 19.85
C THR A 28 -1.68 -0.54 18.32
N ARG A 29 -1.49 0.70 17.86
CA ARG A 29 -1.41 1.00 16.42
C ARG A 29 -0.19 0.38 15.76
N ARG A 30 0.99 0.45 16.39
CA ARG A 30 2.22 -0.18 15.87
C ARG A 30 2.08 -1.69 15.77
N ASP A 31 1.63 -2.35 16.83
CA ASP A 31 1.43 -3.80 16.87
C ASP A 31 0.44 -4.24 15.77
N PHE A 32 -0.58 -3.42 15.50
CA PHE A 32 -1.52 -3.68 14.42
C PHE A 32 -0.93 -3.51 13.03
N VAL A 33 -0.12 -2.47 12.81
CA VAL A 33 0.58 -2.27 11.53
C VAL A 33 1.58 -3.40 11.27
N GLU A 34 2.24 -3.91 12.31
CA GLU A 34 3.23 -4.99 12.20
C GLU A 34 2.61 -6.32 11.71
N ILE A 35 1.35 -6.58 12.02
CA ILE A 35 0.65 -7.79 11.57
C ILE A 35 -0.05 -7.64 10.22
N GLN A 36 -0.18 -6.41 9.70
CA GLN A 36 -0.84 -6.16 8.40
C GLN A 36 -0.04 -6.75 7.23
N PRO A 37 -0.69 -7.07 6.10
CA PRO A 37 0.01 -7.30 4.85
C PRO A 37 0.72 -6.01 4.42
N ASN A 38 1.89 -6.17 3.79
CA ASN A 38 2.66 -5.04 3.26
C ASN A 38 3.13 -5.40 1.84
N VAL A 39 2.28 -5.10 0.86
CA VAL A 39 2.57 -5.38 -0.55
C VAL A 39 3.42 -4.26 -1.13
N VAL A 40 4.55 -4.63 -1.71
CA VAL A 40 5.49 -3.71 -2.36
C VAL A 40 5.92 -4.23 -3.72
N VAL A 41 6.25 -3.32 -4.63
CA VAL A 41 6.98 -3.62 -5.86
C VAL A 41 8.46 -3.76 -5.53
N GLY A 42 9.04 -4.94 -5.70
CA GLY A 42 10.47 -5.18 -5.49
C GLY A 42 11.30 -4.90 -6.73
N GLY A 43 10.68 -4.95 -7.91
CA GLY A 43 11.32 -4.64 -9.17
C GLY A 43 10.33 -4.52 -10.31
N SER A 44 10.77 -3.84 -11.37
CA SER A 44 10.07 -3.86 -12.65
C SER A 44 11.08 -3.82 -13.78
N TYR A 45 10.76 -4.45 -14.89
CA TYR A 45 11.55 -4.39 -16.11
C TYR A 45 10.64 -4.50 -17.31
N ILE A 46 11.10 -3.93 -18.42
CA ILE A 46 10.37 -3.94 -19.67
C ILE A 46 11.13 -4.81 -20.65
N ILE A 47 10.43 -5.78 -21.23
CA ILE A 47 10.93 -6.56 -22.35
C ILE A 47 10.30 -5.98 -23.61
N SER A 48 11.15 -5.50 -24.52
CA SER A 48 10.76 -5.02 -25.84
C SER A 48 11.19 -6.03 -26.90
N GLY A 49 10.22 -6.55 -27.66
CA GLY A 49 10.46 -7.46 -28.78
C GLY A 49 9.63 -7.03 -29.99
N GLY A 50 10.29 -6.47 -31.01
CA GLY A 50 9.59 -5.94 -32.19
C GLY A 50 8.52 -4.91 -31.82
N SER A 51 7.25 -5.21 -32.11
CA SER A 51 6.09 -4.35 -31.81
C SER A 51 5.55 -4.48 -30.39
N GLN A 52 5.91 -5.54 -29.67
CA GLN A 52 5.37 -5.85 -28.33
C GLN A 52 6.28 -5.29 -27.25
N HIS A 53 5.68 -4.63 -26.26
CA HIS A 53 6.35 -4.18 -25.05
C HIS A 53 5.59 -4.77 -23.87
N THR A 54 6.29 -5.57 -23.06
CA THR A 54 5.69 -6.19 -21.88
C THR A 54 6.42 -5.65 -20.66
N ALA A 55 5.68 -4.99 -19.77
CA ALA A 55 6.19 -4.64 -18.45
C ALA A 55 5.98 -5.83 -17.52
N ILE A 56 7.04 -6.31 -16.91
CA ILE A 56 6.97 -7.32 -15.85
C ILE A 56 7.21 -6.60 -14.53
N ILE A 57 6.25 -6.77 -13.62
CA ILE A 57 6.29 -6.18 -12.28
C ILE A 57 6.38 -7.30 -11.26
N LYS A 58 7.35 -7.17 -10.35
CA LYS A 58 7.62 -8.10 -9.26
C LYS A 58 7.08 -7.55 -7.96
N PHE A 59 6.22 -8.32 -7.30
CA PHE A 59 5.57 -7.96 -6.05
C PHE A 59 6.01 -8.87 -4.92
N HIS A 60 6.10 -8.30 -3.73
CA HIS A 60 6.40 -9.03 -2.50
C HIS A 60 5.39 -8.61 -1.42
N ASN A 61 5.01 -9.56 -0.59
CA ASN A 61 4.31 -9.26 0.65
C ASN A 61 5.31 -9.36 1.81
N LEU A 62 5.84 -8.22 2.23
CA LEU A 62 6.77 -8.07 3.36
C LEU A 62 6.04 -8.09 4.71
N GLY A 63 4.71 -8.15 4.70
CA GLY A 63 3.89 -8.21 5.91
C GLY A 63 3.87 -9.60 6.53
N ARG A 64 3.24 -9.70 7.70
CA ARG A 64 3.12 -10.99 8.42
C ARG A 64 1.88 -11.78 8.04
N THR A 65 0.92 -11.15 7.39
CA THR A 65 -0.35 -11.80 7.00
C THR A 65 -0.55 -11.72 5.50
N THR A 66 -1.44 -12.56 4.99
CA THR A 66 -1.74 -12.66 3.56
C THR A 66 -2.47 -11.41 3.07
N ALA A 67 -2.07 -10.88 1.92
CA ALA A 67 -2.83 -9.87 1.20
C ALA A 67 -3.84 -10.57 0.29
N TYR A 68 -5.12 -10.41 0.62
CA TYR A 68 -6.23 -10.96 -0.15
C TYR A 68 -6.67 -9.97 -1.21
N LYS A 69 -7.41 -10.47 -2.19
CA LYS A 69 -8.06 -9.63 -3.20
C LYS A 69 -7.09 -8.61 -3.87
N ALA A 70 -5.79 -8.93 -3.98
CA ALA A 70 -4.81 -8.02 -4.57
C ALA A 70 -5.03 -7.81 -6.08
N LYS A 71 -5.15 -6.55 -6.49
CA LYS A 71 -5.37 -6.13 -7.88
C LYS A 71 -4.34 -5.07 -8.26
N VAL A 72 -3.89 -5.14 -9.50
CA VAL A 72 -2.96 -4.18 -10.10
C VAL A 72 -3.71 -3.45 -11.19
N ALA A 73 -3.68 -2.12 -11.12
CA ALA A 73 -4.25 -1.23 -12.10
C ALA A 73 -3.25 -0.15 -12.49
N MET A 74 -3.37 0.38 -13.70
CA MET A 74 -2.73 1.62 -14.11
C MET A 74 -3.79 2.70 -14.19
N ASP A 75 -3.53 3.82 -13.53
CA ASP A 75 -4.36 5.01 -13.58
C ASP A 75 -3.63 6.07 -14.38
N GLY A 76 -4.34 6.62 -15.36
CA GLY A 76 -3.98 7.88 -16.01
C GLY A 76 -5.20 8.80 -16.03
N HIS A 77 -5.03 10.01 -16.58
CA HIS A 77 -6.12 10.97 -16.76
C HIS A 77 -7.35 10.39 -17.51
N ILE A 78 -7.16 9.27 -18.23
CA ILE A 78 -8.17 8.62 -19.09
C ILE A 78 -8.99 7.55 -18.33
N GLY A 79 -8.60 7.17 -17.11
CA GLY A 79 -9.33 6.21 -16.27
C GLY A 79 -8.46 5.09 -15.68
N GLU A 80 -9.08 4.25 -14.85
CA GLU A 80 -8.47 3.06 -14.25
C GLU A 80 -8.53 1.88 -15.22
N GLN A 81 -7.37 1.33 -15.56
CA GLN A 81 -7.27 0.08 -16.29
C GLN A 81 -6.79 -1.03 -15.35
N THR A 82 -7.65 -2.00 -15.03
CA THR A 82 -7.23 -3.19 -14.28
C THR A 82 -6.37 -4.07 -15.18
N LEU A 83 -5.16 -4.37 -14.74
CA LEU A 83 -4.15 -5.11 -15.50
C LEU A 83 -4.07 -6.56 -15.04
N ALA A 84 -4.17 -6.78 -13.73
CA ALA A 84 -4.13 -8.12 -13.18
C ALA A 84 -4.83 -8.24 -11.83
N VAL A 85 -5.24 -9.46 -11.54
CA VAL A 85 -5.85 -9.87 -10.29
C VAL A 85 -4.99 -10.98 -9.69
N ILE A 86 -4.24 -10.67 -8.64
CA ILE A 86 -3.26 -11.57 -8.02
C ILE A 86 -3.85 -12.04 -6.68
N HIS A 87 -4.42 -13.25 -6.61
CA HIS A 87 -5.04 -13.74 -5.39
C HIS A 87 -4.55 -15.15 -5.03
N PRO A 88 -4.13 -15.42 -3.78
CA PRO A 88 -3.69 -14.52 -2.70
C PRO A 88 -2.16 -14.29 -2.65
N LEU A 89 -1.72 -13.15 -2.12
CA LEU A 89 -0.29 -12.84 -1.88
C LEU A 89 0.12 -13.26 -0.46
N ARG A 90 0.77 -14.42 -0.32
CA ARG A 90 1.15 -14.98 0.98
C ARG A 90 2.42 -14.30 1.55
N PRO A 91 2.52 -14.16 2.89
CA PRO A 91 3.73 -13.65 3.53
C PRO A 91 4.89 -14.63 3.32
N GLY A 92 6.10 -14.10 3.10
CA GLY A 92 7.31 -14.92 2.94
C GLY A 92 7.42 -15.71 1.63
N TYR A 93 6.44 -15.59 0.72
CA TYR A 93 6.59 -16.10 -0.65
C TYR A 93 7.41 -15.09 -1.46
N ASN A 94 8.49 -15.57 -2.08
CA ASN A 94 9.62 -14.72 -2.43
C ASN A 94 9.38 -13.74 -3.57
N GLU A 95 8.47 -13.99 -4.51
CA GLU A 95 8.21 -13.08 -5.62
C GLU A 95 6.94 -13.47 -6.36
N TYR A 96 6.10 -12.50 -6.69
CA TYR A 96 4.97 -12.67 -7.61
C TYR A 96 5.20 -11.79 -8.82
N GLU A 97 5.08 -12.36 -10.02
CA GLU A 97 5.26 -11.62 -11.27
C GLU A 97 3.91 -11.39 -11.94
N VAL A 98 3.70 -10.17 -12.43
CA VAL A 98 2.64 -9.86 -13.40
C VAL A 98 3.26 -9.29 -14.64
N SER A 99 2.91 -9.90 -15.76
CA SER A 99 3.20 -9.39 -17.10
C SER A 99 2.04 -8.51 -17.56
N ILE A 100 2.37 -7.32 -18.01
CA ILE A 100 1.43 -6.31 -18.51
C ILE A 100 1.82 -6.02 -19.94
N GLU A 101 0.95 -6.40 -20.87
CA GLU A 101 1.14 -6.07 -22.27
C GLU A 101 0.82 -4.59 -22.50
N LEU A 102 1.85 -3.84 -22.86
CA LEU A 102 1.78 -2.45 -23.26
C LEU A 102 1.76 -2.40 -24.78
N ASP A 103 0.60 -2.70 -25.33
CA ASP A 103 0.38 -2.69 -26.78
C ASP A 103 0.58 -1.27 -27.38
N LYS A 104 0.53 -1.18 -28.71
CA LYS A 104 0.66 0.11 -29.43
C LYS A 104 -0.55 1.03 -29.24
N THR A 105 -1.64 0.52 -28.68
CA THR A 105 -2.85 1.26 -28.36
C THR A 105 -2.90 1.72 -26.91
N CYS A 106 -1.93 1.30 -26.09
CA CYS A 106 -1.84 1.62 -24.69
C CYS A 106 -1.58 3.13 -24.57
N PRO A 107 -2.48 3.88 -23.91
CA PRO A 107 -2.34 5.33 -23.81
C PRO A 107 -1.02 5.76 -23.16
N LEU A 108 -0.48 4.95 -22.25
CA LEU A 108 0.82 5.20 -21.61
C LEU A 108 2.02 5.09 -22.58
N ARG A 109 1.84 4.54 -23.78
CA ARG A 109 2.87 4.49 -24.81
C ARG A 109 2.65 5.50 -25.92
N THR A 110 1.41 5.90 -26.18
CA THR A 110 1.07 6.81 -27.28
C THR A 110 0.97 8.27 -26.85
N THR A 111 0.75 8.53 -25.56
CA THR A 111 0.45 9.88 -25.07
C THR A 111 1.23 10.17 -23.80
N PHE A 112 1.84 11.35 -23.74
CA PHE A 112 2.45 11.83 -22.51
C PHE A 112 1.36 12.16 -21.48
N MET A 113 1.48 11.56 -20.31
CA MET A 113 0.65 11.78 -19.15
C MET A 113 1.50 12.46 -18.09
N THR A 114 1.07 13.65 -17.68
CA THR A 114 1.72 14.39 -16.58
C THR A 114 1.58 13.67 -15.24
N GLU A 115 0.50 12.89 -15.07
CA GLU A 115 0.23 12.09 -13.89
C GLU A 115 -0.25 10.70 -14.31
N ALA A 116 0.58 9.70 -14.05
CA ALA A 116 0.26 8.30 -14.24
C ALA A 116 0.76 7.50 -13.03
N PHE A 117 -0.03 6.52 -12.59
CA PHE A 117 0.28 5.74 -11.41
C PHE A 117 0.02 4.25 -11.65
N LEU A 118 0.92 3.42 -11.14
CA LEU A 118 0.63 2.01 -10.90
C LEU A 118 -0.03 1.91 -9.53
N ARG A 119 -1.28 1.46 -9.49
CA ARG A 119 -2.04 1.27 -8.28
C ARG A 119 -2.17 -0.21 -7.95
N ILE A 120 -1.84 -0.56 -6.71
CA ILE A 120 -2.02 -1.88 -6.14
C ILE A 120 -3.05 -1.75 -5.03
N SER A 121 -4.18 -2.43 -5.17
CA SER A 121 -5.19 -2.51 -4.11
C SER A 121 -5.23 -3.92 -3.54
N TYR A 122 -5.34 -4.07 -2.22
CA TYR A 122 -5.43 -5.37 -1.56
C TYR A 122 -6.19 -5.27 -0.25
N HIS A 123 -6.63 -6.41 0.28
CA HIS A 123 -7.40 -6.53 1.50
C HIS A 123 -6.63 -7.31 2.56
N ASP A 124 -6.76 -6.92 3.82
CA ASP A 124 -6.28 -7.74 4.95
C ASP A 124 -7.27 -8.87 5.31
N MET A 125 -6.91 -9.67 6.30
CA MET A 125 -7.76 -10.77 6.79
C MET A 125 -9.09 -10.32 7.43
N TRP A 126 -9.27 -9.02 7.67
CA TRP A 126 -10.51 -8.43 8.16
C TRP A 126 -11.22 -7.60 7.08
N ASP A 127 -10.86 -7.80 5.81
CA ASP A 127 -11.46 -7.17 4.64
C ASP A 127 -11.30 -5.63 4.58
N HIS A 128 -10.33 -5.05 5.31
CA HIS A 128 -10.01 -3.64 5.11
C HIS A 128 -9.16 -3.47 3.86
N ARG A 129 -9.53 -2.50 3.02
CA ARG A 129 -8.82 -2.19 1.78
C ARG A 129 -7.63 -1.26 2.02
N TYR A 130 -6.50 -1.65 1.46
CA TYR A 130 -5.26 -0.89 1.35
C TYR A 130 -5.01 -0.57 -0.10
N GLU A 131 -4.33 0.54 -0.34
CA GLU A 131 -3.97 0.97 -1.68
C GLU A 131 -2.55 1.54 -1.67
N VAL A 132 -1.70 1.06 -2.57
CA VAL A 132 -0.34 1.55 -2.77
C VAL A 132 -0.24 2.08 -4.18
N THR A 133 0.22 3.31 -4.35
CA THR A 133 0.43 3.92 -5.65
C THR A 133 1.92 4.21 -5.88
N TYR A 134 2.38 3.91 -7.09
CA TYR A 134 3.72 4.19 -7.58
C TYR A 134 3.66 5.12 -8.77
N PRO A 135 4.41 6.23 -8.80
CA PRO A 135 4.44 7.12 -9.94
C PRO A 135 5.07 6.44 -11.15
N ILE A 136 4.50 6.72 -12.32
CA ILE A 136 5.01 6.26 -13.61
C ILE A 136 5.62 7.45 -14.35
N GLY A 137 6.90 7.33 -14.66
CA GLY A 137 7.61 8.23 -15.57
C GLY A 137 7.49 7.76 -17.02
N GLN A 138 7.56 8.70 -17.94
CA GLN A 138 7.56 8.44 -19.37
C GLN A 138 8.73 9.17 -20.04
N THR A 139 9.52 8.43 -20.82
CA THR A 139 10.61 9.00 -21.63
C THR A 139 10.29 8.81 -23.10
N ARG A 140 10.37 9.89 -23.89
CA ARG A 140 10.08 9.83 -25.32
C ARG A 140 11.18 9.09 -26.08
N ARG A 141 10.80 8.13 -26.92
CA ARG A 141 11.69 7.41 -27.84
C ARG A 141 11.64 8.01 -29.26
N ASN A 142 12.66 7.71 -30.06
CA ASN A 142 12.81 8.17 -31.45
C ASN A 142 11.66 7.73 -32.37
N ASP A 143 10.95 6.64 -32.05
CA ASP A 143 9.81 6.11 -32.80
C ASP A 143 8.47 6.77 -32.42
N SER A 144 8.52 7.89 -31.70
CA SER A 144 7.36 8.64 -31.18
C SER A 144 6.52 7.92 -30.12
N PHE A 145 6.94 6.74 -29.64
CA PHE A 145 6.36 6.11 -28.46
C PHE A 145 7.05 6.57 -27.17
N TYR A 146 6.41 6.32 -26.04
CA TYR A 146 6.97 6.54 -24.71
C TYR A 146 7.43 5.23 -24.09
N ASP A 147 8.67 5.22 -23.59
CA ASP A 147 9.17 4.21 -22.68
C ASP A 147 8.67 4.52 -21.27
N ILE A 148 8.14 3.51 -20.59
CA ILE A 148 7.49 3.62 -19.29
C ILE A 148 8.48 3.24 -18.20
N GLN A 149 8.51 3.96 -17.09
CA GLN A 149 9.33 3.64 -15.94
C GLN A 149 8.51 3.72 -14.67
N ILE A 150 8.46 2.64 -13.89
CA ILE A 150 7.78 2.63 -12.60
C ILE A 150 8.79 3.05 -11.53
N HIS A 151 8.52 4.16 -10.85
CA HIS A 151 9.39 4.66 -9.79
C HIS A 151 9.05 3.98 -8.46
N THR A 152 9.88 3.02 -8.04
CA THR A 152 9.63 2.19 -6.84
C THR A 152 10.05 2.85 -5.52
N GLU A 153 10.79 3.97 -5.57
CA GLU A 153 11.45 4.57 -4.41
C GLU A 153 10.50 5.27 -3.42
N LYS A 154 9.39 5.82 -3.89
CA LYS A 154 8.47 6.63 -3.07
C LYS A 154 7.01 6.21 -3.26
N PRO A 155 6.62 5.00 -2.82
CA PRO A 155 5.23 4.60 -2.84
C PRO A 155 4.38 5.46 -1.92
N THR A 156 3.15 5.76 -2.32
CA THR A 156 2.15 6.34 -1.42
C THR A 156 1.21 5.24 -0.96
N LEU A 157 1.22 4.95 0.35
CA LEU A 157 0.34 3.95 0.97
C LEU A 157 -0.87 4.64 1.62
N LYS A 158 -2.07 4.34 1.11
CA LYS A 158 -3.34 4.70 1.71
C LYS A 158 -3.85 3.56 2.58
N ARG A 159 -3.84 3.80 3.89
CA ARG A 159 -4.33 2.86 4.90
C ARG A 159 -5.82 3.10 5.22
N PRO A 160 -6.58 2.06 5.56
CA PRO A 160 -7.94 2.20 6.07
C PRO A 160 -7.93 2.92 7.43
N ASN A 161 -8.93 3.78 7.66
CA ASN A 161 -9.11 4.41 8.96
C ASN A 161 -9.88 3.46 9.89
N ILE A 162 -9.18 2.87 10.87
CA ILE A 162 -9.74 1.86 11.78
C ILE A 162 -9.72 2.42 13.20
N SER A 163 -10.86 2.32 13.89
CA SER A 163 -10.99 2.80 15.27
C SER A 163 -10.14 1.98 16.24
N PHE A 164 -9.65 2.62 17.30
CA PHE A 164 -8.81 2.00 18.33
C PHE A 164 -9.45 0.73 18.93
N PHE A 165 -10.75 0.77 19.24
CA PHE A 165 -11.46 -0.40 19.79
C PHE A 165 -11.51 -1.57 18.82
N LYS A 166 -11.69 -1.30 17.52
CA LYS A 166 -11.64 -2.35 16.48
C LYS A 166 -10.24 -2.95 16.40
N ILE A 167 -9.20 -2.11 16.36
CA ILE A 167 -7.80 -2.57 16.36
C ILE A 167 -7.54 -3.49 17.56
N ARG A 168 -7.96 -3.10 18.77
CA ARG A 168 -7.77 -3.92 19.97
C ARG A 168 -8.52 -5.25 19.87
N LYS A 169 -9.76 -5.25 19.34
CA LYS A 169 -10.53 -6.48 19.11
C LYS A 169 -9.82 -7.41 18.11
N TYR A 170 -9.28 -6.85 17.03
CA TYR A 170 -8.55 -7.59 16.00
C TYR A 170 -7.24 -8.19 16.53
N LEU A 171 -6.47 -7.42 17.30
CA LEU A 171 -5.25 -7.91 17.95
C LEU A 171 -5.55 -9.03 18.95
N ALA A 172 -6.64 -8.94 19.70
CA ALA A 172 -7.05 -9.99 20.63
C ALA A 172 -7.54 -11.26 19.91
N ALA A 173 -8.21 -11.11 18.77
CA ALA A 173 -8.74 -12.21 17.98
C ALA A 173 -7.70 -12.87 17.07
N THR A 174 -6.57 -12.21 16.81
CA THR A 174 -5.46 -12.81 16.07
C THR A 174 -4.70 -13.69 17.03
N PRO A 175 -4.74 -15.03 16.90
CA PRO A 175 -3.79 -15.86 17.61
C PRO A 175 -2.42 -15.36 17.17
N SER A 176 -1.68 -14.80 18.11
CA SER A 176 -0.32 -14.34 17.95
C SER A 176 0.41 -15.24 16.94
N VAL A 177 1.03 -14.63 15.94
CA VAL A 177 2.32 -15.10 15.42
C VAL A 177 3.21 -15.19 16.67
N ARG A 178 3.07 -16.30 17.39
CA ARG A 178 3.45 -16.45 18.79
C ARG A 178 4.90 -16.88 18.75
N ARG A 179 5.80 -15.93 19.00
CA ARG A 179 7.19 -16.18 19.38
C ARG A 179 7.92 -17.17 18.46
N THR A 180 8.51 -16.66 17.39
CA THR A 180 9.76 -17.20 16.86
C THR A 180 10.74 -16.06 16.77
#